data_AF-A0AA41A2D6-F1
#
_entry.id   AF-A0AA41A2D6-F1
#
_cell.length_a   1.000
_cell.length_b   1.000
_cell.length_c   1.000
_cell.angle_alpha   90.00
_cell.angle_beta   90.00
_cell.angle_gamma   90.00
#
_symmetry.space_group_name_H-M   'P 1'
#
loop_
_entity.id
_entity.type
_entity.pdbx_description
1 polymer ?
#
loop_
_entity_poly.entity_id
_entity_poly.type
_entity_poly.pdbx_seq_one_letter_code
_entity_poly.pdbx_strand_id
1 'polypeptide(L)'
;MSRGRARAVRAFAVLCFLIAGAGVATLPTMLVGPQWQAFMIDCDDGCRAKPQPLDQLSPEVRHVIANLPKASERMTTAMAEPYWWWRLLGIQMLDALPFTLLFFSVGMALWRFSNRQEHRDWSGMRWLQRATAAGIAMAIAEPLAQVLRDAVFLGAMTDVGAFSYSVEFTLIIERLLLACAAWAATWALAAGLRARGDLAEIV
;
A
#
# COMPACT_ATOMS: atom_id res chain seq x y z
N MET A 1 -13.38 -26.03 15.69
CA MET A 1 -12.04 -25.84 15.09
C MET A 1 -11.02 -26.76 15.78
N SER A 2 -10.22 -27.53 15.03
CA SER A 2 -9.15 -28.37 15.61
C SER A 2 -7.99 -27.50 16.15
N ARG A 3 -7.28 -27.97 17.18
CA ARG A 3 -6.18 -27.21 17.84
C ARG A 3 -5.09 -26.76 16.85
N GLY A 4 -4.80 -27.56 15.81
CA GLY A 4 -3.84 -27.22 14.76
C GLY A 4 -4.27 -26.06 13.87
N ARG A 5 -5.54 -26.05 13.42
CA ARG A 5 -6.08 -24.94 12.59
C ARG A 5 -6.09 -23.62 13.36
N ALA A 6 -6.41 -23.65 14.65
CA ALA A 6 -6.43 -22.44 15.49
C ALA A 6 -5.04 -21.82 15.66
N ARG A 7 -3.97 -22.63 15.76
CA ARG A 7 -2.59 -22.13 15.78
C ARG A 7 -2.18 -21.51 14.44
N ALA A 8 -2.52 -22.15 13.33
CA ALA A 8 -2.19 -21.64 12.00
C ALA A 8 -2.85 -20.27 11.74
N VAL A 9 -4.12 -20.11 12.09
CA VAL A 9 -4.83 -18.81 11.96
C VAL A 9 -4.20 -17.72 12.83
N ARG A 10 -3.76 -18.06 14.05
CA ARG A 10 -3.06 -17.11 14.93
C ARG A 10 -1.69 -16.72 14.40
N ALA A 11 -0.92 -17.69 13.89
CA ALA A 11 0.39 -17.42 13.30
C ALA A 11 0.24 -16.47 12.10
N PHE A 12 -0.76 -16.70 11.25
CA PHE A 12 -1.04 -15.82 10.12
C PHE A 12 -1.52 -14.43 10.56
N ALA A 13 -2.34 -14.34 11.62
CA ALA A 13 -2.74 -13.06 12.20
C ALA A 13 -1.52 -12.25 12.70
N VAL A 14 -0.58 -12.91 13.40
CA VAL A 14 0.67 -12.28 13.87
C VAL A 14 1.52 -11.82 12.69
N LEU A 15 1.65 -12.63 11.64
CA LEU A 15 2.36 -12.23 10.43
C LEU A 15 1.75 -10.96 9.81
N CYS A 16 0.43 -10.89 9.69
CA CYS A 16 -0.25 -9.70 9.19
C CYS A 16 0.01 -8.47 10.08
N PHE A 17 0.03 -8.63 11.41
CA PHE A 17 0.38 -7.53 12.32
C PHE A 17 1.84 -7.10 12.21
N LEU A 18 2.77 -8.03 11.99
CA LEU A 18 4.18 -7.70 11.75
C LEU A 18 4.35 -6.90 10.46
N ILE A 19 3.66 -7.28 9.38
CA ILE A 19 3.69 -6.54 8.11
C ILE A 19 3.08 -5.14 8.27
N ALA A 20 1.92 -5.03 8.94
CA ALA A 20 1.31 -3.74 9.23
C ALA A 20 2.21 -2.87 10.13
N GLY A 21 2.82 -3.46 11.15
CA GLY A 21 3.76 -2.80 12.05
C GLY A 21 5.01 -2.30 11.33
N ALA A 22 5.57 -3.08 10.40
CA ALA A 22 6.68 -2.67 9.56
C ALA A 22 6.31 -1.44 8.72
N GLY A 23 5.12 -1.45 8.09
CA GLY A 23 4.63 -0.29 7.34
C GLY A 23 4.48 0.97 8.21
N VAL A 24 3.90 0.84 9.41
CA VAL A 24 3.77 1.97 10.36
C VAL A 24 5.13 2.46 10.86
N ALA A 25 6.10 1.57 11.07
CA ALA A 25 7.44 1.92 11.50
C ALA A 25 8.22 2.75 10.47
N THR A 26 7.78 2.77 9.20
CA THR A 26 8.34 3.67 8.19
C THR A 26 7.81 5.10 8.28
N LEU A 27 6.69 5.35 8.98
CA LEU A 27 6.10 6.71 9.06
C LEU A 27 6.95 7.70 9.87
N PRO A 28 7.53 7.33 11.04
CA PRO A 28 8.41 8.23 11.79
C PRO A 28 9.69 8.57 11.01
N THR A 29 10.25 7.61 10.26
CA THR A 29 11.46 7.86 9.46
C THR A 29 11.16 8.83 8.32
N MET A 30 9.96 8.75 7.72
CA MET A 30 9.49 9.75 6.74
C MET A 30 9.34 11.14 7.34
N LEU A 31 8.88 11.27 8.59
CA LEU A 31 8.67 12.57 9.24
C LEU A 31 9.97 13.27 9.66
N VAL A 32 10.98 12.48 10.08
CA VAL A 32 12.26 13.01 10.61
C VAL A 32 13.26 13.31 9.47
N GLY A 33 13.10 12.65 8.33
CA GLY A 33 13.84 13.00 7.12
C GLY A 33 13.24 12.27 5.91
N PRO A 34 12.32 12.91 5.18
CA PRO A 34 11.71 12.30 4.00
C PRO A 34 12.77 11.93 2.96
N GLN A 35 13.91 12.63 2.99
CA GLN A 35 15.05 12.35 2.16
C GLN A 35 15.63 10.95 2.28
N TRP A 36 15.56 10.31 3.46
CA TRP A 36 16.13 8.99 3.71
C TRP A 36 15.59 7.89 2.80
N GLN A 37 14.37 8.04 2.27
CA GLN A 37 13.76 7.06 1.36
C GLN A 37 14.28 7.14 -0.08
N ALA A 38 14.89 8.25 -0.44
CA ALA A 38 15.49 8.44 -1.76
C ALA A 38 16.98 8.07 -1.76
N PHE A 39 17.60 7.77 -0.62
CA PHE A 39 19.03 7.41 -0.58
C PHE A 39 19.23 5.91 -0.76
N MET A 40 20.07 5.56 -1.73
CA MET A 40 20.73 4.26 -1.77
C MET A 40 22.23 4.43 -1.49
N ILE A 41 22.84 3.39 -0.95
CA ILE A 41 24.28 3.34 -0.78
C ILE A 41 24.87 2.98 -2.14
N ASP A 42 25.42 3.98 -2.82
CA ASP A 42 26.15 3.78 -4.07
C ASP A 42 27.62 3.49 -3.71
N CYS A 43 28.05 2.27 -4.03
CA CYS A 43 29.40 1.79 -3.74
C CYS A 43 30.39 1.96 -4.90
N ASP A 44 29.97 2.45 -6.06
CA ASP A 44 30.88 2.69 -7.18
C ASP A 44 31.84 3.86 -6.90
N ASP A 45 31.40 4.84 -6.09
CA ASP A 45 32.21 5.98 -5.62
C ASP A 45 32.36 6.01 -4.08
N GLY A 46 32.78 4.90 -3.48
CA GLY A 46 33.20 4.87 -2.07
C GLY A 46 32.07 4.76 -1.05
N CYS A 47 31.01 4.01 -1.38
CA CYS A 47 29.88 3.64 -0.50
C CYS A 47 29.29 4.83 0.26
N ARG A 48 28.85 5.84 -0.49
CA ARG A 48 28.17 7.01 0.07
C ARG A 48 26.68 6.91 -0.19
N ALA A 49 25.89 7.39 0.76
CA ALA A 49 24.46 7.58 0.55
C ALA A 49 24.28 8.64 -0.54
N LYS A 50 23.84 8.22 -1.73
CA LYS A 50 23.46 9.11 -2.83
C LYS A 50 21.95 9.04 -3.00
N PRO A 51 21.27 10.18 -3.24
CA PRO A 51 19.86 10.14 -3.59
C PRO A 51 19.75 9.46 -4.96
N GLN A 52 19.14 8.29 -5.02
CA GLN A 52 18.72 7.57 -6.23
C GLN A 52 17.18 7.55 -6.33
N PRO A 53 16.56 8.72 -6.52
CA PRO A 53 15.13 8.83 -6.76
C PRO A 53 14.68 8.13 -8.05
N LEU A 54 15.60 8.00 -9.02
CA LEU A 54 15.35 7.49 -10.37
C LEU A 54 14.83 6.05 -10.37
N ASP A 55 15.20 5.24 -9.39
CA ASP A 55 14.78 3.84 -9.33
C ASP A 55 13.32 3.65 -8.92
N GLN A 56 12.70 4.69 -8.35
CA GLN A 56 11.28 4.71 -8.01
C GLN A 56 10.38 5.12 -9.18
N LEU A 57 10.94 5.57 -10.30
CA LEU A 57 10.20 6.01 -11.47
C LEU A 57 9.86 4.87 -12.43
N SER A 58 8.82 5.09 -13.23
CA SER A 58 8.52 4.18 -14.34
C SER A 58 9.73 4.04 -15.29
N PRO A 59 9.90 2.88 -15.95
CA PRO A 59 10.96 2.69 -16.93
C PRO A 59 10.90 3.71 -18.07
N GLU A 60 9.69 4.10 -18.50
CA GLU A 60 9.52 5.09 -19.57
C GLU A 60 10.07 6.46 -19.12
N VAL A 61 9.73 6.88 -17.89
CA VAL A 61 10.16 8.17 -17.36
C VAL A 61 11.66 8.17 -17.10
N ARG A 62 12.23 7.07 -16.59
CA ARG A 62 13.69 6.92 -16.46
C ARG A 62 14.41 7.14 -17.78
N HIS A 63 13.89 6.58 -18.87
CA HIS A 63 14.50 6.72 -20.18
C HIS A 63 14.41 8.17 -20.71
N VAL A 64 13.28 8.85 -20.49
CA VAL A 64 13.12 10.27 -20.83
C VAL A 64 14.09 11.13 -20.04
N ILE A 65 14.23 10.89 -18.73
CA ILE A 65 15.14 11.64 -17.87
C ILE A 65 16.61 11.45 -18.25
N ALA A 66 17.02 10.22 -18.58
CA ALA A 66 18.38 9.93 -19.00
C ALA A 66 18.82 10.72 -20.25
N ASN A 67 17.87 11.12 -21.09
CA ASN A 67 18.12 11.85 -22.33
C ASN A 67 18.02 13.38 -22.17
N LEU A 68 17.69 13.90 -20.98
CA LEU A 68 17.53 15.34 -20.75
C LEU A 68 18.84 16.01 -20.32
N PRO A 69 19.29 17.08 -21.02
CA PRO A 69 20.47 17.82 -20.62
C PRO A 69 20.23 18.53 -19.28
N LYS A 70 21.19 18.44 -18.35
CA LYS A 70 21.14 19.04 -17.00
C LYS A 70 20.02 18.52 -16.08
N ALA A 71 19.42 17.36 -16.37
CA ALA A 71 18.38 16.77 -15.52
C ALA A 71 18.86 16.57 -14.06
N SER A 72 20.10 16.13 -13.87
CA SER A 72 20.71 15.96 -12.54
C SER A 72 20.83 17.28 -11.76
N GLU A 73 21.26 18.36 -12.41
CA GLU A 73 21.40 19.68 -11.80
C GLU A 73 20.03 20.27 -11.42
N ARG A 74 19.04 20.17 -12.31
CA ARG A 74 17.65 20.59 -12.02
C ARG A 74 17.03 19.77 -10.88
N MET A 75 17.27 18.46 -10.88
CA MET A 75 16.79 17.56 -9.84
C MET A 75 17.39 17.89 -8.47
N THR A 76 18.71 18.08 -8.38
CA THR A 76 19.38 18.46 -7.12
C THR A 76 18.87 19.81 -6.60
N THR A 77 18.61 20.76 -7.51
CA THR A 77 18.03 22.06 -7.17
C THR A 77 16.61 21.92 -6.61
N ALA A 78 15.75 21.13 -7.27
CA ALA A 78 14.38 20.90 -6.81
C ALA A 78 14.34 20.17 -5.45
N MET A 79 15.25 19.22 -5.22
CA MET A 79 15.36 18.51 -3.94
C MET A 79 15.88 19.35 -2.78
N ALA A 80 16.50 20.49 -3.07
CA ALA A 80 16.92 21.43 -2.03
C ALA A 80 15.71 22.12 -1.38
N GLU A 81 14.54 22.13 -2.03
CA GLU A 81 13.34 22.73 -1.49
C GLU A 81 12.65 21.80 -0.47
N PRO A 82 12.36 22.25 0.77
CA PRO A 82 11.73 21.42 1.79
C PRO A 82 10.30 20.98 1.41
N TYR A 83 9.63 21.76 0.56
CA TYR A 83 8.29 21.44 0.07
C TYR A 83 8.26 20.24 -0.88
N TRP A 84 9.36 19.97 -1.59
CA TRP A 84 9.49 18.82 -2.48
C TRP A 84 9.34 17.50 -1.70
N TRP A 85 9.96 17.44 -0.53
CA TRP A 85 9.91 16.30 0.39
C TRP A 85 8.53 16.08 1.00
N TRP A 86 7.79 17.15 1.28
CA TRP A 86 6.40 17.03 1.76
C TRP A 86 5.45 16.49 0.69
N ARG A 87 5.65 16.85 -0.58
CA ARG A 87 4.89 16.27 -1.70
C ARG A 87 5.12 14.77 -1.81
N LEU A 88 6.38 14.33 -1.78
CA LEU A 88 6.71 12.91 -1.82
C LEU A 88 6.19 12.15 -0.61
N LEU A 89 6.26 12.74 0.59
CA LEU A 89 5.68 12.15 1.78
C LEU A 89 4.17 11.94 1.62
N GLY A 90 3.44 12.92 1.09
CA GLY A 90 2.01 12.80 0.82
C GLY A 90 1.69 11.66 -0.16
N ILE A 91 2.51 11.51 -1.21
CA ILE A 91 2.34 10.44 -2.20
C ILE A 91 2.67 9.07 -1.58
N GLN A 92 3.72 8.98 -0.77
CA GLN A 92 4.10 7.74 -0.08
C GLN A 92 3.03 7.29 0.93
N MET A 93 2.40 8.23 1.63
CA MET A 93 1.28 7.96 2.52
C MET A 93 0.09 7.35 1.77
N LEU A 94 -0.09 7.72 0.51
CA LEU A 94 -1.14 7.18 -0.35
C LEU A 94 -0.99 5.66 -0.56
N ASP A 95 0.25 5.15 -0.60
CA ASP A 95 0.53 3.70 -0.68
C ASP A 95 0.57 3.04 0.70
N ALA A 96 1.27 3.65 1.65
CA ALA A 96 1.56 3.03 2.95
C ALA A 96 0.30 2.88 3.83
N LEU A 97 -0.63 3.85 3.79
CA LEU A 97 -1.84 3.83 4.60
C LEU A 97 -2.81 2.70 4.22
N PRO A 98 -3.26 2.56 2.95
CA PRO A 98 -4.15 1.47 2.57
C PRO A 98 -3.48 0.10 2.74
N PHE A 99 -2.17 -0.02 2.48
CA PHE A 99 -1.41 -1.24 2.74
C PHE A 99 -1.44 -1.63 4.23
N THR A 100 -1.10 -0.71 5.13
CA THR A 100 -1.08 -0.98 6.58
C THR A 100 -2.48 -1.28 7.11
N LEU A 101 -3.50 -0.54 6.67
CA LEU A 101 -4.90 -0.77 7.04
C LEU A 101 -5.42 -2.12 6.55
N LEU A 102 -5.04 -2.55 5.36
CA LEU A 102 -5.40 -3.86 4.80
C LEU A 102 -4.86 -4.97 5.70
N PHE A 103 -3.55 -5.02 5.91
CA PHE A 103 -2.91 -6.07 6.71
C PHE A 103 -3.37 -6.05 8.16
N PHE A 104 -3.55 -4.87 8.76
CA PHE A 104 -4.09 -4.75 10.10
C PHE A 104 -5.52 -5.29 10.19
N SER A 105 -6.38 -4.96 9.22
CA SER A 105 -7.77 -5.42 9.19
C SER A 105 -7.88 -6.93 8.98
N VAL A 106 -7.02 -7.51 8.12
CA VAL A 106 -6.92 -8.97 7.93
C VAL A 106 -6.44 -9.64 9.21
N GLY A 107 -5.38 -9.12 9.85
CA GLY A 107 -4.86 -9.62 11.12
C GLY A 107 -5.92 -9.60 12.22
N MET A 108 -6.67 -8.51 12.34
CA MET A 108 -7.79 -8.39 13.28
C MET A 108 -8.92 -9.38 13.01
N ALA A 109 -9.29 -9.58 11.74
CA ALA A 109 -10.30 -10.57 11.38
C ALA A 109 -9.89 -11.99 11.82
N LEU A 110 -8.66 -12.39 11.48
CA LEU A 110 -8.10 -13.70 11.82
C LEU A 110 -7.97 -13.89 13.34
N TRP A 111 -7.53 -12.84 14.05
CA TRP A 111 -7.39 -12.86 15.49
C TRP A 111 -8.74 -13.15 16.17
N ARG A 112 -9.80 -12.42 15.76
CA ARG A 112 -11.17 -12.59 16.26
C ARG A 112 -11.72 -13.97 15.95
N PHE A 113 -11.53 -14.49 14.73
CA PHE A 113 -11.99 -15.85 14.38
C PHE A 113 -11.27 -16.97 15.16
N SER A 114 -10.03 -16.74 15.61
CA SER A 114 -9.31 -17.74 16.41
C SER A 114 -9.72 -17.76 17.89
N ASN A 115 -10.46 -16.75 18.36
CA ASN A 115 -10.88 -16.67 19.75
C ASN A 115 -12.20 -17.42 19.95
N ARG A 116 -12.14 -18.52 20.72
CA ARG A 116 -13.24 -19.48 20.91
C ARG A 116 -14.46 -18.91 21.64
N GLN A 117 -14.29 -17.86 22.42
CA GLN A 117 -15.38 -17.23 23.18
C GLN A 117 -16.22 -16.25 22.34
N GLU A 118 -15.70 -15.80 21.19
CA GLU A 118 -16.39 -14.86 20.28
C GLU A 118 -17.04 -15.58 19.08
N HIS A 119 -17.23 -16.90 19.11
CA HIS A 119 -17.89 -17.62 17.99
C HIS A 119 -19.34 -17.18 17.72
N ARG A 120 -19.93 -16.37 18.60
CA ARG A 120 -21.24 -15.73 18.42
C ARG A 120 -21.15 -14.26 17.97
N ASP A 121 -19.94 -13.71 17.89
CA ASP A 121 -19.71 -12.28 17.73
C ASP A 121 -19.29 -11.94 16.29
N TRP A 122 -20.11 -11.13 15.64
CA TRP A 122 -19.99 -10.71 14.23
C TRP A 122 -18.78 -9.80 13.94
N SER A 123 -17.94 -9.58 14.95
CA SER A 123 -16.83 -8.62 14.93
C SER A 123 -15.77 -8.96 13.89
N GLY A 124 -15.42 -10.25 13.72
CA GLY A 124 -14.47 -10.70 12.69
C GLY A 124 -14.93 -10.38 11.26
N MET A 125 -16.24 -10.41 11.01
CA MET A 125 -16.79 -10.12 9.70
C MET A 125 -16.72 -8.63 9.33
N ARG A 126 -16.91 -7.75 10.31
CA ARG A 126 -16.73 -6.30 10.12
C ARG A 126 -15.28 -5.96 9.74
N TRP A 127 -14.31 -6.68 10.31
CA TRP A 127 -12.90 -6.52 9.95
C TRP A 127 -12.58 -7.03 8.54
N LEU A 128 -13.21 -8.12 8.09
CA LEU A 128 -13.10 -8.56 6.68
C LEU A 128 -13.67 -7.52 5.72
N GLN A 129 -14.82 -6.91 6.03
CA GLN A 129 -15.40 -5.83 5.21
C GLN A 129 -14.47 -4.61 5.14
N ARG A 130 -13.81 -4.24 6.24
CA ARG A 130 -12.81 -3.17 6.25
C ARG A 130 -11.57 -3.54 5.43
N ALA A 131 -11.11 -4.79 5.51
CA ALA A 131 -10.00 -5.28 4.71
C ALA A 131 -10.33 -5.21 3.21
N THR A 132 -11.53 -5.63 2.80
CA THR A 132 -11.93 -5.56 1.39
C THR A 132 -12.07 -4.12 0.90
N ALA A 133 -12.57 -3.18 1.73
CA ALA A 133 -12.56 -1.75 1.40
C ALA A 133 -11.14 -1.20 1.26
N ALA A 134 -10.23 -1.55 2.19
CA ALA A 134 -8.82 -1.16 2.12
C ALA A 134 -8.13 -1.75 0.88
N GLY A 135 -8.51 -2.96 0.45
CA GLY A 135 -7.99 -3.58 -0.76
C GLY A 135 -8.42 -2.86 -2.04
N ILE A 136 -9.68 -2.40 -2.11
CA ILE A 136 -10.16 -1.55 -3.22
C ILE A 136 -9.42 -0.21 -3.21
N ALA A 137 -9.29 0.41 -2.04
CA ALA A 137 -8.54 1.67 -1.90
C ALA A 137 -7.08 1.50 -2.34
N MET A 138 -6.42 0.40 -1.96
CA MET A 138 -5.05 0.08 -2.39
C MET A 138 -4.94 -0.08 -3.91
N ALA A 139 -5.87 -0.80 -4.52
CA ALA A 139 -5.86 -1.04 -5.97
C ALA A 139 -5.97 0.26 -6.80
N ILE A 140 -6.57 1.31 -6.22
CA ILE A 140 -6.66 2.64 -6.83
C ILE A 140 -5.49 3.54 -6.41
N ALA A 141 -5.07 3.45 -5.15
CA ALA A 141 -4.03 4.30 -4.59
C ALA A 141 -2.67 4.04 -5.24
N GLU A 142 -2.30 2.78 -5.45
CA GLU A 142 -0.99 2.42 -6.01
C GLU A 142 -0.72 3.01 -7.41
N PRO A 143 -1.62 2.86 -8.41
CA PRO A 143 -1.40 3.50 -9.70
C PRO A 143 -1.47 5.03 -9.60
N LEU A 144 -2.31 5.58 -8.72
CA LEU A 144 -2.38 7.02 -8.51
C LEU A 144 -1.10 7.58 -7.90
N ALA A 145 -0.51 6.89 -6.92
CA ALA A 145 0.74 7.28 -6.30
C ALA A 145 1.89 7.24 -7.30
N GLN A 146 1.96 6.21 -8.15
CA GLN A 146 2.97 6.12 -9.20
C GLN A 146 2.86 7.28 -10.19
N VAL A 147 1.66 7.57 -10.70
CA VAL A 147 1.41 8.72 -11.61
C VAL A 147 1.81 10.04 -10.95
N LEU A 148 1.46 10.23 -9.67
CA LEU A 148 1.82 11.45 -8.94
C LEU A 148 3.33 11.57 -8.71
N ARG A 149 4.04 10.46 -8.40
CA ARG A 149 5.51 10.47 -8.31
C ARG A 149 6.10 10.90 -9.64
N ASP A 150 5.73 10.23 -10.72
CA ASP A 150 6.27 10.49 -12.05
C ASP A 150 5.99 11.93 -12.50
N ALA A 151 4.79 12.47 -12.22
CA ALA A 151 4.45 13.87 -12.49
C ALA A 151 5.29 14.87 -11.69
N VAL A 152 5.52 14.62 -10.39
CA VAL A 152 6.36 15.49 -9.55
C VAL A 152 7.81 15.51 -10.03
N PHE A 153 8.35 14.36 -10.43
CA PHE A 153 9.71 14.25 -10.95
C PHE A 153 9.85 14.89 -12.33
N LEU A 154 8.93 14.63 -13.26
CA LEU A 154 8.94 15.23 -14.58
C LEU A 154 8.78 16.75 -14.53
N GLY A 155 7.87 17.26 -13.70
CA GLY A 155 7.69 18.72 -13.51
C GLY A 155 8.91 19.40 -12.88
N ALA A 156 9.74 18.67 -12.13
CA ALA A 156 10.99 19.19 -11.59
C ALA A 156 12.14 19.21 -12.63
N MET A 157 12.10 18.33 -13.63
CA MET A 157 13.18 18.15 -14.61
C MET A 157 12.88 18.78 -15.97
N THR A 158 11.61 19.01 -16.29
CA THR A 158 11.15 19.52 -17.59
C THR A 158 10.19 20.69 -17.45
N ASP A 159 10.22 21.58 -18.44
CA ASP A 159 9.25 22.68 -18.58
C ASP A 159 8.00 22.25 -19.37
N VAL A 160 7.84 20.95 -19.62
CA VAL A 160 6.81 20.39 -20.50
C VAL A 160 5.51 20.20 -19.70
N GLY A 161 4.50 21.01 -20.02
CA GLY A 161 3.22 21.06 -19.29
C GLY A 161 2.27 19.88 -19.51
N ALA A 162 2.62 18.90 -20.36
CA ALA A 162 1.81 17.72 -20.62
C ALA A 162 2.68 16.48 -20.85
N PHE A 163 2.45 15.43 -20.06
CA PHE A 163 3.09 14.12 -20.21
C PHE A 163 2.03 13.06 -20.46
N SER A 164 2.28 12.20 -21.46
CA SER A 164 1.43 11.05 -21.76
C SER A 164 1.88 9.87 -20.90
N TYR A 165 1.03 9.44 -19.97
CA TYR A 165 1.29 8.29 -19.11
C TYR A 165 0.51 7.08 -19.62
N SER A 166 1.21 6.00 -19.99
CA SER A 166 0.55 4.71 -20.29
C SER A 166 0.29 3.97 -18.98
N VAL A 167 -0.92 4.10 -18.45
CA VAL A 167 -1.35 3.27 -17.32
C VAL A 167 -1.56 1.85 -17.82
N GLU A 168 -0.84 0.88 -17.26
CA GLU A 168 -1.10 -0.53 -17.52
C GLU A 168 -2.40 -0.95 -16.81
N PHE A 169 -3.53 -0.77 -17.51
CA PHE A 169 -4.86 -1.03 -16.97
C PHE A 169 -5.07 -2.49 -16.57
N THR A 170 -4.37 -3.44 -17.19
CA THR A 170 -4.51 -4.88 -16.94
C THR A 170 -4.30 -5.23 -15.46
N LEU A 171 -3.19 -4.79 -14.87
CA LEU A 171 -2.87 -5.07 -13.47
C LEU A 171 -3.85 -4.41 -12.50
N ILE A 172 -4.32 -3.20 -12.84
CA ILE A 172 -5.31 -2.48 -12.04
C ILE A 172 -6.65 -3.24 -12.06
N ILE A 173 -7.09 -3.66 -13.24
CA ILE A 173 -8.34 -4.41 -13.42
C ILE A 173 -8.26 -5.74 -12.67
N GLU A 174 -7.16 -6.48 -12.76
CA GLU A 174 -6.99 -7.75 -12.04
C GLU A 174 -7.08 -7.57 -10.52
N ARG A 175 -6.40 -6.56 -9.97
CA ARG A 175 -6.42 -6.26 -8.53
C ARG A 175 -7.80 -5.82 -8.06
N LEU A 176 -8.48 -4.99 -8.84
CA LEU A 176 -9.86 -4.57 -8.57
C LEU A 176 -10.83 -5.76 -8.64
N LEU A 177 -10.69 -6.64 -9.63
CA LEU A 177 -11.51 -7.86 -9.75
C LEU A 177 -11.32 -8.77 -8.54
N LEU A 178 -10.07 -8.98 -8.09
CA LEU A 178 -9.77 -9.77 -6.90
C LEU A 178 -10.36 -9.13 -5.63
N ALA A 179 -10.23 -7.81 -5.47
CA ALA A 179 -10.80 -7.08 -4.34
C ALA A 179 -12.33 -7.15 -4.33
N CYS A 180 -12.97 -6.98 -5.49
CA CYS A 180 -14.41 -7.13 -5.66
C CYS A 180 -14.89 -8.57 -5.42
N ALA A 181 -14.14 -9.57 -5.87
CA ALA A 181 -14.43 -10.98 -5.60
C ALA A 181 -14.35 -11.29 -4.10
N ALA A 182 -13.31 -10.78 -3.42
CA ALA A 182 -13.17 -10.91 -1.98
C ALA A 182 -14.30 -10.18 -1.23
N TRP A 183 -14.70 -8.99 -1.69
CA TRP A 183 -15.85 -8.26 -1.17
C TRP A 183 -17.13 -9.08 -1.31
N ALA A 184 -17.43 -9.58 -2.51
CA ALA A 184 -18.61 -10.40 -2.79
C ALA A 184 -18.63 -11.68 -1.93
N ALA A 185 -17.51 -12.39 -1.84
CA ALA A 185 -17.39 -13.59 -1.01
C ALA A 185 -17.63 -13.29 0.48
N THR A 186 -17.10 -12.16 0.96
CA THR A 186 -17.32 -11.71 2.34
C THR A 186 -18.81 -11.44 2.60
N TRP A 187 -19.51 -10.75 1.69
CA TRP A 187 -20.95 -10.51 1.84
C TRP A 187 -21.79 -11.78 1.73
N ALA A 188 -21.45 -12.69 0.83
CA ALA A 188 -22.12 -13.98 0.72
C ALA A 188 -21.98 -14.81 2.01
N LEU A 189 -20.79 -14.84 2.59
CA LEU A 189 -20.54 -15.47 3.89
C LEU A 189 -21.32 -14.78 5.02
N ALA A 190 -21.45 -13.45 5.00
CA ALA A 190 -22.20 -12.71 6.02
C ALA A 190 -23.68 -13.08 5.95
N ALA A 191 -24.25 -13.08 4.74
CA ALA A 191 -25.64 -13.47 4.50
C ALA A 191 -25.90 -14.92 4.94
N GLY A 192 -25.02 -15.85 4.57
CA GLY A 192 -25.14 -17.27 4.94
C GLY A 192 -25.04 -17.52 6.44
N LEU A 193 -24.18 -16.78 7.15
CA LEU A 193 -24.11 -16.85 8.61
C LEU A 193 -25.36 -16.27 9.28
N ARG A 194 -26.00 -15.24 8.71
CA ARG A 194 -27.20 -14.60 9.28
C ARG A 194 -28.39 -15.53 9.17
N ALA A 195 -28.56 -16.13 7.99
CA ALA A 195 -29.60 -17.12 7.75
C ALA A 195 -29.51 -18.32 8.72
N ARG A 196 -28.29 -18.76 9.10
CA ARG A 196 -28.10 -19.81 10.09
C ARG A 196 -28.40 -19.36 11.52
N GLY A 197 -28.14 -18.10 11.85
CA GLY A 197 -28.47 -17.52 13.15
C GLY A 197 -29.98 -17.46 13.37
N ASP A 198 -30.71 -16.95 12.37
CA ASP A 198 -32.17 -16.81 12.43
C ASP A 198 -32.85 -18.18 12.58
N LEU A 199 -32.37 -19.20 11.87
CA LEU A 199 -32.87 -20.58 11.99
C LEU A 199 -32.59 -21.22 13.36
N ALA A 200 -31.54 -20.79 14.06
CA ALA A 200 -31.20 -21.29 15.39
C ALA A 200 -31.93 -20.55 16.53
N GLU A 201 -32.60 -19.43 16.24
CA GLU A 201 -33.44 -18.69 17.20
C GLU A 201 -34.91 -19.13 17.15
N ILE A 202 -35.32 -19.78 16.05
CA ILE A 202 -36.70 -20.28 15.83
C ILE A 202 -36.93 -21.67 16.47
N VAL A 203 -35.87 -22.41 16.84
CA VAL A 203 -35.93 -23.73 17.48
C VAL A 203 -35.52 -23.64 18.93
#